data_AF-A0A820W6I8-F1
#
_entry.id   AF-A0A820W6I8-F1
#
_cell.length_a   1.000
_cell.length_b   1.000
_cell.length_c   1.000
_cell.angle_alpha   90.00
_cell.angle_beta   90.00
_cell.angle_gamma   90.00
#
_symmetry.space_group_name_H-M   'P 1'
#
loop_
_entity.id
_entity.type
_entity.pdbx_description
1 polymer ?
#
loop_
_entity_poly.entity_id
_entity_poly.type
_entity_poly.pdbx_seq_one_letter_code
_entity_poly.pdbx_strand_id
1 'polypeptide(L)' 'QLSAEIELLPNDKKKWNRPPISMNFEVPFAPSGFKVRYLKVFEHKLNYSDSETIKWVRYIGKSGLYETRC' A
#
# COMPACT_ATOMS: atom_id res chain seq x y z
N GLN A 1 -18.67 -9.60 -8.45
CA GLN A 1 -18.09 -10.82 -9.06
C GLN A 1 -17.47 -10.40 -10.39
N LEU A 2 -16.19 -10.71 -10.61
CA LEU A 2 -15.50 -10.45 -11.88
C LEU A 2 -15.41 -11.80 -12.63
N SER A 3 -15.82 -11.87 -13.89
CA SER A 3 -15.86 -13.10 -14.68
C SER A 3 -15.33 -12.84 -16.08
N ALA A 4 -14.62 -13.81 -16.65
CA ALA A 4 -14.04 -13.74 -17.99
C ALA A 4 -14.10 -15.12 -18.66
N GLU A 5 -14.40 -15.13 -19.96
CA GLU A 5 -14.36 -16.31 -20.83
C GLU A 5 -13.25 -16.12 -21.86
N ILE A 6 -12.47 -17.17 -22.12
CA ILE A 6 -11.33 -17.14 -23.04
C ILE A 6 -11.49 -18.29 -24.03
N GLU A 7 -11.59 -17.97 -25.32
CA GLU A 7 -11.56 -18.95 -26.39
C GLU A 7 -10.11 -19.29 -26.75
N LEU A 8 -9.79 -20.58 -26.82
CA LEU A 8 -8.44 -21.07 -27.11
C LEU A 8 -8.41 -21.78 -28.47
N LEU A 9 -7.36 -21.52 -29.24
CA LEU A 9 -7.04 -22.31 -30.42
C LEU A 9 -6.47 -23.68 -30.00
N PRO A 10 -6.69 -24.76 -30.79
CA PRO A 10 -6.06 -26.05 -30.56
C PRO A 10 -4.53 -25.90 -30.55
N ASN A 11 -3.86 -26.43 -29.51
CA ASN A 11 -2.43 -26.29 -29.33
C ASN A 11 -1.79 -27.60 -28.88
N ASP A 12 -0.69 -27.98 -29.51
CA ASP A 12 0.08 -29.17 -29.17
C ASP A 12 1.32 -28.81 -28.33
N LYS A 13 1.28 -29.27 -27.06
CA LYS A 13 2.43 -29.68 -26.23
C LYS A 13 3.24 -28.65 -25.42
N LYS A 14 2.73 -27.45 -25.10
CA LYS A 14 3.29 -26.66 -23.97
C LYS A 14 2.22 -26.20 -23.00
N LYS A 15 2.25 -26.73 -21.76
CA LYS A 15 1.38 -26.27 -20.67
C LYS A 15 1.67 -24.79 -20.39
N TRP A 16 0.64 -23.96 -20.35
CA TRP A 16 0.79 -22.55 -20.00
C TRP A 16 1.15 -22.40 -18.53
N ASN A 17 2.32 -21.81 -18.26
CA ASN A 17 2.69 -21.37 -16.92
C ASN A 17 1.94 -20.07 -16.62
N ARG A 18 0.77 -20.20 -15.98
CA ARG A 18 -0.09 -19.07 -15.63
C ARG A 18 0.71 -18.07 -14.78
N PRO A 19 0.95 -16.84 -15.28
CA PRO A 19 1.60 -15.82 -14.48
C PRO A 19 0.68 -15.42 -13.31
N PRO A 20 1.23 -14.92 -12.19
CA PRO A 20 0.41 -14.37 -11.12
C PRO A 20 -0.44 -13.19 -11.60
N ILE A 21 -1.60 -13.00 -10.98
CA ILE A 21 -2.42 -11.79 -11.14
C ILE A 21 -1.90 -10.73 -10.18
N SER A 22 -1.50 -9.57 -10.70
CA SER A 22 -1.02 -8.43 -9.90
C SER A 22 -2.15 -7.49 -9.50
N MET A 23 -2.00 -6.83 -8.35
CA MET A 23 -2.93 -5.80 -7.88
C MET A 23 -2.19 -4.52 -7.51
N ASN A 24 -2.71 -3.38 -7.97
CA ASN A 24 -2.24 -2.05 -7.59
C ASN A 24 -3.30 -1.32 -6.77
N PHE A 25 -2.93 -0.77 -5.62
CA PHE A 25 -3.83 0.00 -4.76
C PHE A 25 -3.08 1.01 -3.89
N GLU A 26 -3.82 2.01 -3.41
CA GLU A 26 -3.37 2.99 -2.42
C GLU A 26 -4.35 2.98 -1.24
N VAL A 27 -3.83 3.02 -0.01
CA VAL A 27 -4.63 2.98 1.22
C VAL A 27 -4.23 4.10 2.20
N PRO A 28 -5.19 4.70 2.93
CA PRO A 28 -4.93 5.81 3.85
C PRO A 28 -4.47 5.34 5.25
N PHE A 29 -3.67 4.26 5.31
CA PHE A 29 -3.09 3.72 6.54
C PHE A 29 -1.72 3.08 6.26
N ALA A 30 -0.91 2.86 7.30
CA ALA A 30 0.35 2.14 7.18
C ALA A 30 0.10 0.61 7.16
N PRO A 31 0.42 -0.12 6.08
CA PRO A 31 0.17 -1.57 6.00
C PRO A 31 0.93 -2.39 7.04
N SER A 32 2.04 -1.86 7.57
CA SER A 32 2.81 -2.46 8.67
C SER A 32 2.13 -2.37 10.04
N GLY A 33 1.00 -1.66 10.15
CA GLY A 33 0.35 -1.35 11.42
C GLY A 33 1.03 -0.23 12.21
N PHE A 34 2.07 0.41 11.67
CA PHE A 34 2.77 1.53 12.31
C PHE A 34 1.83 2.71 12.56
N LYS A 35 1.93 3.30 13.76
CA LYS A 35 1.17 4.48 14.16
C LYS A 35 2.08 5.45 14.90
N VAL A 36 2.17 6.68 14.41
CA VAL A 36 2.74 7.82 15.16
C VAL A 36 1.87 8.06 16.39
N ARG A 37 2.45 7.94 17.58
CA ARG A 37 1.76 8.17 18.86
C ARG A 37 1.92 9.60 19.35
N TYR A 38 3.12 10.14 19.23
CA TYR A 38 3.44 11.51 19.64
C TYR A 38 4.59 12.04 18.79
N LEU A 39 4.61 13.36 18.63
CA LEU A 39 5.74 14.13 18.12
C LEU A 39 5.95 15.25 19.14
N LYS A 40 7.00 15.17 19.96
CA LYS A 40 7.31 16.18 20.98
C LYS A 40 8.26 17.23 20.38
N VAL A 41 7.93 18.50 20.53
CA VAL A 41 8.71 19.64 20.05
C VAL A 41 9.24 20.41 21.24
N PHE A 42 10.56 20.63 21.27
CA PHE A 42 11.24 21.40 22.30
C PHE A 42 12.01 22.54 21.63
N GLU A 43 11.63 23.77 21.93
CA GLU A 43 12.34 24.96 21.50
C GLU A 43 12.74 25.76 22.74
N HIS A 44 14.04 25.96 22.93
CA HIS A 44 14.58 26.57 24.13
C HIS A 44 14.81 28.07 23.99
N LYS A 45 14.85 28.58 22.75
CA LYS A 45 15.22 29.97 22.46
C LYS A 45 14.03 30.84 22.11
N LEU A 46 13.00 30.24 21.51
CA LEU A 46 11.77 30.93 21.12
C LEU A 46 10.66 30.50 22.08
N ASN A 47 9.82 31.45 22.51
CA ASN A 47 8.80 31.22 23.54
C ASN A 47 7.56 30.46 23.03
N TYR A 48 7.71 29.50 22.12
CA TYR A 48 6.61 28.62 21.73
C TYR A 48 6.83 27.21 22.29
N SER A 49 5.73 26.60 22.70
CA SER A 49 5.65 25.32 23.37
C SER A 49 5.15 24.22 22.44
N ASP A 50 5.26 22.97 22.91
CA ASP A 50 4.70 21.80 22.22
C ASP A 50 3.18 21.94 21.95
N SER A 51 2.44 22.59 22.86
CA SER A 51 1.00 22.85 22.75
C SER A 51 0.64 23.92 21.72
N GLU A 52 1.56 24.84 21.43
CA GLU A 52 1.35 25.88 20.40
C GLU A 52 1.70 25.37 19.00
N THR A 53 2.26 24.16 18.90
CA THR A 53 2.67 23.56 17.64
C THR A 53 1.54 22.74 17.02
N ILE A 54 1.12 23.10 15.80
CA ILE A 54 0.20 22.31 14.99
C ILE A 54 0.97 21.17 14.30
N LYS A 55 0.48 19.93 14.43
CA LYS A 55 1.17 18.72 13.96
C LYS A 55 0.29 17.96 12.97
N TRP A 56 0.83 17.62 11.81
CA TRP A 56 0.13 16.89 10.76
C TRP A 56 0.76 15.52 10.51
N VAL A 57 -0.07 14.50 10.31
CA VAL A 57 0.38 13.16 9.89
C VAL A 57 -0.50 12.70 8.74
N ARG A 58 0.11 12.12 7.71
CA ARG A 58 -0.57 11.44 6.62
C ARG A 58 0.05 10.06 6.41
N TYR A 59 -0.78 9.04 6.34
CA TYR A 59 -0.35 7.70 5.94
C TYR A 59 -0.75 7.46 4.49
N ILE A 60 0.20 6.98 3.68
CA ILE A 60 -0.02 6.60 2.29
C ILE A 60 0.64 5.23 2.10
N GLY A 61 -0.15 4.17 2.17
CA GLY A 61 0.30 2.83 1.82
C GLY A 61 0.09 2.59 0.34
N LYS A 62 1.14 2.26 -0.40
CA LYS A 62 1.04 1.84 -1.81
C LYS A 62 1.37 0.36 -1.91
N SER A 63 0.65 -0.35 -2.77
CA SER A 63 0.99 -1.73 -3.12
C SER A 63 2.39 -1.80 -3.73
N GLY A 64 3.20 -2.75 -3.25
CA GLY A 64 4.41 -3.19 -3.93
C GLY A 64 4.10 -4.33 -4.88
N LEU A 65 4.93 -5.39 -4.85
CA LEU A 65 4.64 -6.65 -5.54
C LEU A 65 3.52 -7.41 -4.83
N TYR A 66 2.27 -7.12 -5.19
CA TYR A 66 1.09 -7.80 -4.67
C TYR A 66 0.53 -8.76 -5.74
N GLU A 67 0.90 -10.03 -5.64
CA GLU A 67 0.64 -11.05 -6.66
C GLU A 67 -0.11 -12.24 -6.08
N THR A 68 -1.09 -12.76 -6.84
CA THR A 68 -1.83 -13.98 -6.50
C THR A 68 -1.65 -15.03 -7.60
N ARG A 69 -1.19 -16.24 -7.23
CA ARG A 69 -1.04 -17.36 -8.17
C ARG A 69 -2.35 -18.13 -8.34
N CYS A 70 -2.59 -18.61 -9.56
CA CYS A 70 -3.82 -19.25 -10.02
C CYS A 70 -3.57 -20.60 -10.71
#